data_AF-A0A0X3UNF8-F1
#
_entry.id   AF-A0A0X3UNF8-F1
#
_cell.length_a   1.000
_cell.length_b   1.000
_cell.length_c   1.000
_cell.angle_alpha   90.00
_cell.angle_beta   90.00
_cell.angle_gamma   90.00
#
_symmetry.space_group_name_H-M   'P 1'
#
loop_
_entity.id
_entity.type
_entity.pdbx_description
1 polymer ?
#
loop_
_entity_poly.entity_id
_entity_poly.type
_entity_poly.pdbx_seq_one_letter_code
_entity_poly.pdbx_strand_id
1 'polypeptide(L)'
;MNINPNANNADPRTSEDRASTNPYHYYLSVWEFNLGQIRTLEMEAHLRGPIRTFQDVQGLKQWLRDEHGFGSNPQVSFSLLRNDLASRAREKR
;
A
#
# COMPACT_ATOMS: atom_id res chain seq x y z
N MET A 1 49.59 9.18 -3.20
CA MET A 1 48.26 9.47 -2.62
C MET A 1 47.67 10.64 -3.39
N ASN A 2 46.66 10.41 -4.20
CA ASN A 2 45.94 11.47 -4.91
C ASN A 2 44.45 11.19 -4.73
N ILE A 3 43.78 12.05 -3.97
CA ILE A 3 42.37 11.92 -3.60
C ILE A 3 41.59 12.76 -4.61
N ASN A 4 40.85 12.10 -5.51
CA ASN A 4 39.97 12.79 -6.46
C ASN A 4 38.55 12.85 -5.87
N PRO A 5 37.98 14.03 -5.56
CA PRO A 5 36.69 14.16 -4.93
C PRO A 5 35.64 14.61 -5.94
N ASN A 6 35.11 13.71 -6.77
CA ASN A 6 33.77 13.85 -7.34
C ASN A 6 33.47 12.71 -8.31
N ALA A 7 32.55 11.84 -7.92
CA ALA A 7 31.44 11.42 -8.76
C ALA A 7 30.53 10.57 -7.86
N ASN A 8 29.70 11.25 -7.08
CA ASN A 8 28.42 10.70 -6.66
C ASN A 8 27.58 10.46 -7.92
N ASN A 9 27.93 9.44 -8.70
CA ASN A 9 26.98 8.78 -9.58
C ASN A 9 26.21 7.79 -8.70
N ALA A 10 25.40 8.35 -7.80
CA ALA A 10 24.20 7.66 -7.37
C ALA A 10 23.36 7.54 -8.64
N ASP A 11 23.52 6.43 -9.34
CA ASP A 11 22.63 6.04 -10.42
C ASP A 11 21.22 6.00 -9.79
N PRO A 12 20.28 6.89 -10.17
CA PRO A 12 18.95 6.88 -9.54
C PRO A 12 18.09 5.70 -10.02
N ARG A 13 18.69 4.71 -10.70
CA ARG A 13 17.99 3.58 -11.33
C ARG A 13 17.70 2.39 -10.42
N THR A 14 17.64 2.58 -9.11
CA THR A 14 17.10 1.56 -8.19
C THR A 14 15.90 2.11 -7.43
N SER A 15 14.79 2.31 -8.14
CA SER A 15 13.42 2.29 -7.57
C SER A 15 12.30 2.29 -8.62
N GLU A 16 12.58 2.55 -9.91
CA GLU A 16 11.53 2.66 -10.94
C GLU A 16 11.20 1.38 -11.72
N ASP A 17 11.87 0.25 -11.49
CA ASP A 17 11.74 -0.93 -12.38
C ASP A 17 11.03 -2.16 -11.77
N ARG A 18 9.98 -1.90 -10.98
CA ARG A 18 8.88 -2.85 -10.74
C ARG A 18 7.55 -2.12 -10.73
N ALA A 19 7.26 -1.37 -11.79
CA ALA A 19 5.91 -0.91 -12.05
C ALA A 19 4.98 -2.12 -12.26
N SER A 20 4.20 -2.42 -11.23
CA SER A 20 2.85 -3.00 -11.26
C SER A 20 2.65 -4.41 -11.84
N THR A 21 2.95 -5.45 -11.04
CA THR A 21 2.11 -6.68 -11.08
C THR A 21 0.82 -6.54 -10.26
N ASN A 22 0.66 -5.41 -9.56
CA ASN A 22 -0.43 -5.14 -8.63
C ASN A 22 -1.18 -3.87 -9.09
N PRO A 23 -2.11 -4.00 -10.06
CA PRO A 23 -2.75 -2.87 -10.75
C PRO A 23 -3.79 -2.13 -9.89
N TYR A 24 -3.87 -2.44 -8.59
CA TYR A 24 -4.79 -1.81 -7.65
C TYR A 24 -4.01 -1.25 -6.49
N HIS A 25 -3.98 0.07 -6.40
CA HIS A 25 -3.26 0.77 -5.36
C HIS A 25 -4.25 1.59 -4.53
N TYR A 26 -4.25 1.31 -3.22
CA TYR A 26 -5.22 1.84 -2.26
C TYR A 26 -4.51 2.64 -1.19
N TYR A 27 -5.08 3.79 -0.84
CA TYR A 27 -4.82 4.39 0.46
C TYR A 27 -5.71 3.72 1.50
N LEU A 28 -5.10 3.16 2.54
CA LEU A 28 -5.77 2.52 3.66
C LEU A 28 -5.64 3.38 4.91
N SER A 29 -6.76 3.54 5.61
CA SER A 29 -6.80 4.11 6.95
C SER A 29 -7.44 3.11 7.89
N VAL A 30 -6.71 2.72 8.93
CA VAL A 30 -7.04 1.62 9.83
C VAL A 30 -7.11 2.14 11.26
N TRP A 31 -8.13 1.70 12.00
CA TRP A 31 -8.41 2.15 13.35
C TRP A 31 -8.80 0.96 14.22
N GLU A 32 -8.25 0.87 15.42
CA GLU A 32 -8.64 -0.14 16.41
C GLU A 32 -8.80 0.48 17.79
N PHE A 33 -9.88 0.10 18.49
CA PHE A 33 -10.14 0.46 19.87
C PHE A 33 -9.91 -0.78 20.74
N ASN A 34 -8.98 -0.70 21.68
CA ASN A 34 -8.69 -1.79 22.61
C ASN A 34 -8.49 -1.28 24.03
N LEU A 35 -9.33 -1.71 24.98
CA LEU A 35 -9.17 -1.50 26.43
C LEU A 35 -8.67 -0.09 26.84
N GLY A 36 -9.23 0.96 26.22
CA GLY A 36 -8.90 2.35 26.52
C GLY A 36 -7.77 2.97 25.67
N GLN A 37 -7.25 2.24 24.69
CA GLN A 37 -6.27 2.73 23.72
C GLN A 37 -6.86 2.74 22.31
N ILE A 38 -6.48 3.75 21.52
CA ILE A 38 -6.78 3.84 20.10
C ILE A 38 -5.48 3.63 19.34
N ARG A 39 -5.48 2.69 18.40
CA ARG A 39 -4.40 2.49 17.43
C ARG A 39 -4.86 2.95 16.06
N THR A 40 -4.00 3.67 15.37
CA THR A 40 -4.24 4.14 14.01
C THR A 40 -3.08 3.76 13.11
N LEU A 41 -3.37 3.51 11.84
CA LEU A 41 -2.37 3.27 10.81
C LEU A 41 -2.89 3.76 9.47
N GLU A 42 -2.06 4.54 8.78
CA GLU A 42 -2.31 4.96 7.42
C GLU A 42 -1.20 4.41 6.54
N MET A 43 -1.58 3.79 5.41
CA MET A 43 -0.63 3.13 4.53
C MET A 43 -1.15 3.05 3.09
N GLU A 44 -0.21 2.89 2.17
CA GLU A 44 -0.48 2.55 0.78
C GLU A 44 -0.39 1.04 0.59
N ALA A 45 -1.39 0.44 -0.08
CA ALA A 45 -1.47 -1.00 -0.32
C ALA A 45 -1.63 -1.32 -1.80
N HIS A 46 -0.74 -2.15 -2.33
CA HIS A 46 -0.75 -2.61 -3.71
C HIS A 46 -1.27 -4.04 -3.80
N LEU A 47 -2.46 -4.23 -4.36
CA LEU A 47 -3.13 -5.51 -4.47
C LEU A 47 -3.14 -6.03 -5.91
N ARG A 48 -3.08 -7.35 -6.06
CA ARG A 48 -3.23 -8.04 -7.36
C ARG A 48 -4.65 -7.90 -7.94
N GLY A 49 -5.63 -7.67 -7.08
CA GLY A 49 -7.05 -7.58 -7.40
C GLY A 49 -7.71 -6.38 -6.70
N PRO A 50 -8.88 -5.93 -7.18
CA PRO A 50 -9.63 -4.89 -6.49
C PRO A 50 -10.30 -5.47 -5.25
N ILE A 51 -10.48 -4.64 -4.23
CA ILE A 51 -11.43 -4.91 -3.15
C ILE A 51 -12.84 -4.70 -3.72
N ARG A 52 -13.65 -5.76 -3.81
CA ARG A 52 -15.03 -5.71 -4.34
C ARG A 52 -16.06 -6.28 -3.38
N THR A 53 -15.62 -7.20 -2.54
CA THR A 53 -16.50 -7.99 -1.69
C THR A 53 -16.15 -7.80 -0.23
N PHE A 54 -17.08 -8.15 0.65
CA PHE A 54 -16.79 -8.21 2.08
C PHE A 54 -15.67 -9.21 2.40
N GLN A 55 -15.55 -10.29 1.62
CA GLN A 55 -14.50 -11.29 1.81
C GLN A 55 -13.10 -10.71 1.54
N ASP A 56 -12.96 -9.84 0.54
CA ASP A 56 -11.69 -9.15 0.27
C ASP A 56 -11.28 -8.26 1.46
N VAL A 57 -12.27 -7.59 2.08
CA VAL A 57 -12.05 -6.79 3.29
C VAL A 57 -11.64 -7.67 4.48
N GLN A 58 -12.24 -8.87 4.63
CA GLN A 58 -11.84 -9.81 5.68
C GLN A 58 -10.40 -10.31 5.47
N GLY A 59 -10.01 -10.59 4.22
CA GLY A 59 -8.63 -10.92 3.88
C GLY A 59 -7.65 -9.81 4.24
N LEU A 60 -8.01 -8.56 3.95
CA LEU A 60 -7.21 -7.39 4.33
C LEU A 60 -7.08 -7.24 5.85
N LYS A 61 -8.18 -7.44 6.59
CA LYS A 61 -8.15 -7.42 8.06
C LYS A 61 -7.28 -8.52 8.64
N GLN A 62 -7.31 -9.73 8.05
CA GLN A 62 -6.44 -10.83 8.47
C GLN A 62 -4.97 -10.47 8.25
N TRP A 63 -4.63 -9.95 7.09
CA TRP A 63 -3.27 -9.47 6.80
C TRP A 63 -2.81 -8.37 7.79
N LEU A 64 -3.68 -7.41 8.15
CA LEU A 64 -3.37 -6.39 9.17
C LEU A 64 -3.10 -7.00 10.55
N ARG A 65 -3.77 -8.10 10.90
CA ARG A 65 -3.47 -8.82 12.15
C ARG A 65 -2.12 -9.51 12.09
N ASP A 66 -1.87 -10.24 11.01
CA ASP A 66 -0.69 -11.10 10.88
C ASP A 66 0.60 -10.28 10.74
N GLU A 67 0.57 -9.19 9.95
CA GLU A 67 1.77 -8.41 9.61
C GLU A 67 1.94 -7.14 10.46
N HIS A 68 0.85 -6.57 10.99
CA HIS A 68 0.87 -5.29 11.70
C HIS A 68 0.38 -5.39 13.15
N GLY A 69 0.06 -6.60 13.60
CA GLY A 69 -0.32 -6.90 14.98
C GLY A 69 -1.58 -6.17 15.43
N PHE A 70 -2.50 -5.82 14.52
CA PHE A 70 -3.84 -5.38 14.90
C PHE A 70 -4.55 -6.51 15.64
N GLY A 71 -5.40 -6.17 16.60
CA GLY A 71 -6.21 -7.13 17.34
C GLY A 71 -7.37 -7.70 16.51
N SER A 72 -8.40 -8.20 17.18
CA SER A 72 -9.43 -9.04 16.54
C SER A 72 -10.32 -8.27 15.56
N ASN A 73 -10.50 -6.96 15.71
CA ASN A 73 -11.44 -6.20 14.90
C ASN A 73 -10.96 -4.80 14.50
N PRO A 74 -9.91 -4.68 13.66
CA PRO A 74 -9.56 -3.42 13.02
C PRO A 74 -10.70 -2.94 12.12
N GLN A 75 -11.05 -1.66 12.23
CA GLN A 75 -11.86 -0.96 11.23
C GLN A 75 -10.95 -0.48 10.10
N VAL A 76 -11.37 -0.70 8.86
CA VAL A 76 -10.58 -0.37 7.67
C VAL A 76 -11.44 0.46 6.73
N SER A 77 -10.92 1.61 6.33
CA SER A 77 -11.42 2.41 5.21
C SER A 77 -10.37 2.43 4.11
N PHE A 78 -10.81 2.47 2.86
CA PHE A 78 -9.93 2.45 1.70
C PHE A 78 -10.44 3.35 0.59
N SER A 79 -9.52 4.01 -0.09
CA SER A 79 -9.78 4.83 -1.28
C SER A 79 -8.86 4.40 -2.42
N LEU A 80 -9.44 4.23 -3.60
CA LEU A 80 -8.66 3.97 -4.82
C LEU A 80 -8.03 5.29 -5.28
N LEU A 81 -6.72 5.29 -5.56
CA LEU A 81 -6.06 6.53 -5.96
C LEU A 81 -6.44 6.92 -7.39
N ARG A 82 -6.72 8.22 -7.61
CA ARG A 82 -7.33 8.75 -8.85
C ARG A 82 -6.53 8.42 -10.12
N ASN A 83 -5.20 8.35 -10.00
CA ASN A 83 -4.32 8.02 -11.13
C ASN A 83 -4.47 6.56 -11.57
N ASP A 84 -4.85 5.65 -10.67
CA ASP A 84 -5.03 4.23 -11.01
C ASP A 84 -6.32 4.01 -11.79
N LEU A 85 -7.40 4.72 -11.43
CA LEU A 85 -8.65 4.72 -12.20
C LEU A 85 -8.42 5.19 -13.64
N ALA A 86 -7.68 6.28 -13.82
CA ALA A 86 -7.36 6.82 -15.13
C ALA A 86 -6.49 5.85 -15.95
N SER A 87 -5.53 5.17 -15.31
CA SER A 87 -4.67 4.17 -15.96
C SER A 87 -5.49 2.95 -16.43
N ARG A 88 -6.39 2.42 -15.60
CA ARG A 88 -7.24 1.27 -15.95
C ARG A 88 -8.27 1.56 -17.05
N ALA A 89 -8.71 2.81 -17.17
CA ALA A 89 -9.63 3.20 -18.25
C ALA A 89 -8.94 3.20 -19.62
N ARG A 90 -7.63 3.45 -19.66
CA ARG A 90 -6.83 3.45 -20.89
C ARG A 90 -6.50 2.04 -21.38
N GLU A 91 -6.23 1.10 -20.47
CA GLU A 91 -5.93 -0.30 -20.82
C GLU A 91 -7.11 -1.07 -21.46
N LYS A 92 -8.34 -0.59 -21.30
CA LYS A 92 -9.55 -1.24 -21.82
C LYS A 92 -10.00 -0.75 -23.20
N ARG A 93 -9.24 0.15 -23.83
CA ARG A 93 -9.51 0.71 -25.17
C ARG A 93 -8.49 0.19 -26.16
#